data_AF-A0A924F644-F1
#
_entry.id   AF-A0A924F644-F1
#
_cell.length_a   1.000
_cell.length_b   1.000
_cell.length_c   1.000
_cell.angle_alpha   90.00
_cell.angle_beta   90.00
_cell.angle_gamma   90.00
#
_symmetry.space_group_name_H-M   'P 1'
#
loop_
_entity.id
_entity.type
_entity.pdbx_description
1 polymer ?
#
loop_
_entity_poly.entity_id
_entity_poly.type
_entity_poly.pdbx_seq_one_letter_code
_entity_poly.pdbx_strand_id
1 'polypeptide(L)'
;MTAVQAARRVRAYLDFPKTKLSYGSESVIVTKAHVVSGESDAKDFIIQCKDNSLLAIDELIGPSGKRMSGRAFKNGYASQKDS
;
A
#
# COMPACT_ATOMS: atom_id res chain seq x y z
N MET A 1 1.59 12.08 8.28
CA MET A 1 2.43 11.81 7.10
C MET A 1 1.59 12.13 5.89
N THR A 2 2.12 12.94 4.97
CA THR A 2 1.49 13.20 3.67
C THR A 2 1.81 12.06 2.70
N ALA A 3 1.07 11.88 1.61
CA ALA A 3 1.35 10.84 0.62
C ALA A 3 2.74 11.04 -0.02
N VAL A 4 3.17 12.29 -0.22
CA VAL A 4 4.52 12.58 -0.73
C VAL A 4 5.60 12.10 0.25
N GLN A 5 5.42 12.37 1.54
CA GLN A 5 6.33 11.87 2.58
C GLN A 5 6.32 10.35 2.62
N ALA A 6 5.15 9.73 2.46
CA ALA A 6 5.00 8.29 2.44
C ALA A 6 5.71 7.64 1.25
N ALA A 7 5.51 8.16 0.03
CA ALA A 7 6.17 7.66 -1.18
C ALA A 7 7.69 7.82 -1.10
N ARG A 8 8.18 8.95 -0.58
CA ARG A 8 9.62 9.16 -0.33
C ARG A 8 10.16 8.17 0.70
N ARG A 9 9.40 7.91 1.76
CA ARG A 9 9.73 6.92 2.78
C ARG A 9 9.86 5.54 2.13
N VAL A 10 8.83 5.08 1.41
CA VAL A 10 8.86 3.78 0.71
C VAL A 10 10.12 3.62 -0.14
N ARG A 11 10.50 4.64 -0.92
CA ARG A 11 11.72 4.60 -1.75
C ARG A 11 13.00 4.58 -0.93
N ALA A 12 13.11 5.41 0.10
CA ALA A 12 14.27 5.48 0.98
C ALA A 12 14.47 4.21 1.81
N TYR A 13 13.39 3.47 2.04
CA TYR A 13 13.32 2.32 2.93
C TYR A 13 13.03 1.01 2.17
N LEU A 14 13.43 0.95 0.90
CA LEU A 14 13.32 -0.26 0.05
C LEU A 14 14.21 -1.39 0.55
N ASP A 15 15.44 -1.07 0.98
CA ASP A 15 16.42 -2.05 1.45
C ASP A 15 16.31 -2.31 2.96
N PHE A 16 16.40 -1.28 3.82
CA PHE A 16 16.17 -1.40 5.25
C PHE A 16 16.03 -0.03 5.96
N PRO A 17 15.20 0.12 7.01
CA PRO A 17 14.11 -0.75 7.45
C PRO A 17 12.91 -0.71 6.50
N LYS A 18 12.43 -1.87 6.04
CA LYS A 18 11.29 -1.98 5.12
C LYS A 18 10.03 -1.28 5.65
N THR A 19 9.31 -0.55 4.78
CA THR A 19 8.07 0.13 5.16
C THR A 19 6.94 -0.88 5.36
N LYS A 20 6.59 -1.15 6.63
CA LYS A 20 5.46 -2.02 6.99
C LYS A 20 4.17 -1.23 7.09
N LEU A 21 3.10 -1.83 6.57
CA LEU A 21 1.74 -1.34 6.68
C LEU A 21 0.87 -2.43 7.30
N SER A 22 0.10 -2.09 8.33
CA SER A 22 -0.90 -3.00 8.89
C SER A 22 -2.20 -2.86 8.12
N TYR A 23 -2.76 -3.99 7.67
CA TYR A 23 -4.06 -4.08 7.04
C TYR A 23 -4.88 -5.19 7.70
N GLY A 24 -5.84 -4.81 8.53
CA GLY A 24 -6.57 -5.77 9.37
C GLY A 24 -5.66 -6.40 10.42
N SER A 25 -5.67 -7.73 10.49
CA SER A 25 -4.76 -8.53 11.34
C SER A 25 -3.38 -8.77 10.71
N GLU A 26 -3.21 -8.43 9.43
CA GLU A 26 -2.02 -8.76 8.66
C GLU A 26 -1.09 -7.56 8.52
N SER A 27 0.20 -7.84 8.40
CA SER A 27 1.21 -6.82 8.08
C SER A 27 1.81 -7.09 6.71
N VAL A 28 1.82 -6.06 5.87
CA VAL A 28 2.41 -6.10 4.53
C VAL A 28 3.57 -5.15 4.43
N ILE A 29 4.51 -5.43 3.53
CA ILE A 29 5.63 -4.52 3.26
C ILE A 29 5.37 -3.81 1.95
N VAL A 30 5.27 -2.49 2.00
CA VAL A 30 5.15 -1.67 0.79
C VAL A 30 6.52 -1.51 0.16
N THR A 31 6.62 -1.87 -1.12
CA THR A 31 7.86 -1.76 -1.90
C THR A 31 7.76 -0.66 -2.96
N LYS A 32 6.56 -0.38 -3.47
CA LYS A 32 6.34 0.69 -4.44
C LYS A 32 5.00 1.36 -4.19
N ALA A 33 5.03 2.69 -4.19
CA ALA A 33 3.86 3.52 -4.02
C ALA A 33 4.04 4.87 -4.74
N HIS A 34 2.93 5.47 -5.13
CA HIS A 34 2.88 6.81 -5.71
C HIS A 34 1.70 7.62 -5.17
N VAL A 35 1.80 8.93 -5.27
CA VAL A 35 0.75 9.86 -4.81
C VAL A 35 -0.27 10.02 -5.93
N VAL A 36 -1.55 9.91 -5.59
CA VAL A 36 -2.66 10.15 -6.50
C VAL A 36 -3.51 11.30 -6.00
N SER A 37 -4.08 12.06 -6.94
CA SER A 37 -4.86 13.27 -6.66
C SER A 37 -6.38 13.03 -6.70
N GLY A 38 -6.82 11.81 -7.01
CA GLY A 38 -8.25 11.47 -7.08
C GLY A 38 -8.51 9.97 -6.92
N GLU A 39 -9.72 9.63 -6.49
CA GLU A 39 -10.18 8.24 -6.31
C GLU A 39 -10.35 7.47 -7.64
N SER A 40 -10.20 8.13 -8.79
CA SER A 40 -10.25 7.50 -10.12
C SER A 40 -9.25 6.34 -10.28
N ASP A 41 -8.14 6.38 -9.52
CA ASP A 41 -7.13 5.33 -9.44
C ASP A 41 -7.47 4.22 -8.40
N ALA A 42 -8.69 4.19 -7.85
CA ALA A 42 -9.16 3.19 -6.88
C ALA A 42 -9.16 1.73 -7.37
N LYS A 43 -8.69 1.47 -8.59
CA LYS A 43 -8.36 0.11 -9.06
C LYS A 43 -7.20 -0.49 -8.26
N ASP A 44 -6.32 0.35 -7.72
CA ASP A 44 -5.23 -0.05 -6.86
C ASP A 44 -5.59 0.06 -5.38
N PHE A 45 -4.69 -0.40 -4.52
CA PHE A 45 -4.86 -0.34 -3.07
C PHE A 45 -4.49 1.08 -2.60
N ILE A 46 -5.50 1.88 -2.26
CA ILE A 46 -5.36 3.30 -1.90
C ILE A 46 -5.37 3.47 -0.38
N ILE A 47 -4.48 4.34 0.11
CA ILE A 47 -4.38 4.72 1.53
C ILE A 47 -4.55 6.21 1.66
N GLN A 48 -5.55 6.63 2.45
CA GLN A 48 -5.76 8.04 2.77
C GLN A 48 -4.71 8.52 3.80
N CYS A 49 -4.03 9.61 3.47
CA CYS A 49 -3.05 10.26 4.32
C CYS A 49 -3.66 11.46 5.09
N LYS A 50 -2.89 12.02 6.04
CA LYS A 50 -3.39 13.03 7.01
C LYS A 50 -3.88 14.36 6.39
N ASP A 51 -3.53 14.64 5.14
CA ASP A 51 -3.77 15.88 4.41
C ASP A 51 -4.78 15.71 3.27
N ASN A 52 -5.63 14.67 3.33
CA ASN A 52 -6.50 14.23 2.23
C ASN A 52 -5.74 13.82 0.95
N SER A 53 -4.42 13.69 1.00
CA SER A 53 -3.69 13.08 -0.09
C SER A 53 -3.89 11.57 -0.10
N LEU A 54 -3.89 11.00 -1.30
CA LEU A 54 -4.09 9.57 -1.51
C LEU A 54 -2.76 8.94 -1.93
N LEU A 55 -2.42 7.82 -1.32
CA LEU A 55 -1.25 7.03 -1.66
C LEU A 55 -1.72 5.73 -2.31
N ALA A 56 -1.43 5.55 -3.60
CA ALA A 56 -1.64 4.30 -4.30
C ALA A 56 -0.46 3.37 -4.05
N ILE A 57 -0.75 2.14 -3.63
CA ILE A 57 0.24 1.08 -3.46
C ILE A 57 0.30 0.25 -4.74
N ASP A 58 1.41 0.38 -5.47
CA ASP A 58 1.65 -0.35 -6.71
C ASP A 58 2.08 -1.78 -6.43
N GLU A 59 3.06 -1.95 -5.54
CA GLU A 59 3.67 -3.24 -5.22
C GLU A 59 3.93 -3.37 -3.72
N LEU A 60 3.58 -4.55 -3.21
CA LEU A 60 3.79 -4.93 -1.83
C LEU A 60 4.22 -6.39 -1.71
N ILE A 61 4.80 -6.72 -0.57
CA ILE A 61 5.04 -8.10 -0.15
C ILE A 61 3.94 -8.45 0.83
N GLY A 62 3.12 -9.45 0.46
CA GLY A 62 2.05 -9.96 1.32
C GLY A 62 2.59 -10.74 2.52
N PRO A 63 1.71 -11.15 3.45
CA PRO A 63 2.09 -11.91 4.65
C PRO A 63 2.86 -13.20 4.35
N SER A 64 2.55 -13.82 3.21
CA SER A 64 3.24 -15.03 2.71
C SER A 64 4.68 -14.77 2.23
N GLY A 65 5.16 -13.53 2.24
CA GLY A 65 6.48 -13.14 1.73
C GLY A 65 6.53 -12.98 0.20
N LYS A 66 5.41 -13.19 -0.52
CA LYS A 66 5.34 -13.02 -1.97
C LYS A 66 5.10 -11.56 -2.37
N ARG A 67 5.86 -11.08 -3.37
CA ARG A 67 5.60 -9.80 -4.03
C ARG A 67 4.34 -9.90 -4.90
N MET A 68 3.48 -8.90 -4.82
CA MET A 68 2.26 -8.78 -5.60
C MET A 68 1.86 -7.31 -5.77
N SER A 69 0.98 -7.03 -6.73
CA SER A 69 0.46 -5.69 -6.91
C SER A 69 -0.54 -5.32 -5.81
N GLY A 70 -0.68 -4.03 -5.50
CA GLY A 70 -1.70 -3.57 -4.55
C GLY A 70 -3.10 -3.98 -4.97
N ARG A 71 -3.41 -3.95 -6.28
CA ARG A 71 -4.67 -4.46 -6.82
C ARG A 71 -4.88 -5.94 -6.56
N ALA A 72 -3.87 -6.79 -6.79
CA ALA A 72 -3.97 -8.22 -6.52
C ALA A 72 -4.16 -8.49 -5.02
N PHE A 73 -3.47 -7.74 -4.16
CA PHE A 73 -3.67 -7.81 -2.72
C PHE A 73 -5.09 -7.40 -2.32
N LYS A 74 -5.58 -6.25 -2.82
CA LYS A 74 -6.95 -5.78 -2.59
C LYS A 74 -7.97 -6.83 -3.04
N ASN A 75 -7.83 -7.38 -4.23
CA ASN A 75 -8.76 -8.38 -4.75
C ASN A 75 -8.68 -9.73 -4.00
N GLY A 76 -7.50 -10.16 -3.58
CA GLY A 76 -7.32 -11.44 -2.90
C GLY A 76 -7.63 -11.41 -1.40
N TYR A 77 -7.40 -10.27 -0.73
CA TYR A 77 -7.60 -10.12 0.72
C TYR A 77 -8.89 -9.39 1.07
N ALA A 78 -9.44 -8.49 0.23
CA ALA A 78 -10.77 -7.94 0.49
C ALA A 78 -11.85 -9.04 0.45
N SER A 79 -11.68 -10.06 -0.40
CA SER A 79 -12.58 -11.23 -0.44
C SER A 79 -12.52 -12.13 0.79
N GLN A 80 -11.52 -12.00 1.67
CA GLN A 80 -11.48 -12.74 2.94
C GLN A 80 -12.27 -12.05 4.07
N LYS A 81 -12.80 -10.85 3.84
CA LYS A 81 -13.64 -10.13 4.81
C LYS A 81 -15.15 -10.34 4.63
N ASP A 82 -15.56 -11.06 3.58
CA ASP A 82 -16.96 -11.37 3.25
C ASP A 82 -17.24 -12.89 3.31
N SER A 83 -16.76 -13.60 4.34
CA SER A 83 -17.17 -14.99 4.66
C SER A 83 -17.24 -15.23 6.15
#